data_AF-A0A640TNB5-F1
#
_entry.id   AF-A0A640TNB5-F1
#
_cell.length_a   1.000
_cell.length_b   1.000
_cell.length_c   1.000
_cell.angle_alpha   90.00
_cell.angle_beta   90.00
_cell.angle_gamma   90.00
#
_symmetry.space_group_name_H-M   'P 1'
#
loop_
_entity.id
_entity.type
_entity.pdbx_description
1 polymer ?
#
loop_
_entity_poly.entity_id
_entity_poly.type
_entity_poly.pdbx_seq_one_letter_code
_entity_poly.pdbx_strand_id
1 'polypeptide(L)'
;MGLATNRDITRPLSVGELKPGDLLIDASGDNNTRHVVIFEKWNNDAHSSYTAYEQRGDHGTDHRTLTYGLPGGDAEFKPYRPVKFGD
;
A
#
# COMPACT_ATOMS: atom_id res chain seq x y z
N MET A 1 -7.93 -2.15 11.72
CA MET A 1 -8.25 -2.94 10.51
C MET A 1 -7.48 -4.26 10.54
N GLY A 2 -8.11 -5.38 10.22
CA GLY A 2 -7.49 -6.72 10.31
C GLY A 2 -6.20 -6.82 9.48
N LEU A 3 -6.18 -6.27 8.26
CA LEU A 3 -5.01 -6.30 7.36
C LEU A 3 -3.75 -5.63 7.93
N ALA A 4 -3.87 -4.65 8.84
CA ALA A 4 -2.71 -3.97 9.42
C ALA A 4 -2.28 -4.56 10.78
N THR A 5 -3.08 -5.43 11.40
CA THR A 5 -2.88 -5.88 12.79
C THR A 5 -2.80 -7.40 12.94
N ASN A 6 -3.50 -8.17 12.10
CA ASN A 6 -3.47 -9.63 12.12
C ASN A 6 -2.28 -10.14 11.29
N ARG A 7 -1.33 -10.78 11.98
CA ARG A 7 -0.07 -11.27 11.38
C ARG A 7 -0.20 -12.59 10.64
N ASP A 8 -1.33 -13.28 10.76
CA ASP A 8 -1.65 -14.45 9.95
C ASP A 8 -2.14 -14.07 8.55
N ILE A 9 -2.52 -12.80 8.36
CA ILE A 9 -3.00 -12.27 7.07
C ILE A 9 -1.92 -11.48 6.36
N THR A 10 -1.20 -10.60 7.06
CA THR A 10 -0.10 -9.80 6.48
C THR A 10 1.09 -9.69 7.42
N ARG A 11 2.28 -9.49 6.86
CA ARG A 11 3.51 -9.18 7.60
C ARG A 11 4.07 -7.82 7.18
N PRO A 12 4.63 -7.02 8.11
CA PRO A 12 5.31 -5.79 7.72
C PRO A 12 6.56 -6.10 6.88
N LEU A 13 6.97 -5.13 6.07
CA LEU A 13 8.23 -5.11 5.34
C LEU A 13 8.79 -3.68 5.33
N SER A 14 10.00 -3.49 4.80
CA SER A 14 10.44 -2.13 4.47
C SER A 14 9.86 -1.67 3.15
N VAL A 15 9.70 -0.35 2.96
CA VAL A 15 9.10 0.18 1.73
C VAL A 15 9.93 -0.20 0.49
N GLY A 16 11.26 -0.25 0.60
CA GLY A 16 12.14 -0.62 -0.52
C GLY A 16 12.02 -2.08 -0.97
N GLU A 17 11.40 -2.95 -0.17
CA GLU A 17 11.20 -4.38 -0.49
C GLU A 17 9.87 -4.67 -1.20
N LEU A 18 9.09 -3.64 -1.52
CA LEU A 18 7.79 -3.78 -2.18
C LEU A 18 7.90 -4.58 -3.48
N LYS A 19 6.94 -5.48 -3.66
CA LYS A 19 6.74 -6.34 -4.82
C LYS A 19 5.27 -6.27 -5.27
N PRO A 20 4.97 -6.61 -6.53
CA PRO A 20 3.60 -6.65 -7.02
C PRO A 20 2.68 -7.42 -6.06
N GLY A 21 1.55 -6.82 -5.69
CA GLY A 21 0.57 -7.38 -4.76
C GLY A 21 0.77 -7.00 -3.29
N ASP A 22 1.90 -6.40 -2.92
CA ASP A 22 2.06 -5.83 -1.58
C ASP A 22 1.10 -4.67 -1.34
N LEU A 23 0.79 -4.42 -0.08
CA LEU A 23 -0.18 -3.42 0.35
C LEU A 23 0.56 -2.26 1.00
N LEU A 24 0.11 -1.03 0.75
CA LEU A 24 0.37 0.08 1.66
C LEU A 24 -0.94 0.48 2.31
N ILE A 25 -0.96 0.51 3.64
CA ILE A 25 -2.18 0.64 4.43
C ILE A 25 -2.04 1.85 5.35
N ASP A 26 -2.94 2.83 5.20
CA ASP A 26 -3.25 3.77 6.26
C ASP A 26 -4.39 3.20 7.13
N ALA A 27 -4.01 2.73 8.31
CA ALA A 27 -4.94 2.16 9.29
C ALA A 27 -5.45 3.19 10.31
N SER A 28 -4.98 4.43 10.23
CA SER A 28 -5.34 5.53 11.14
C SER A 28 -6.66 6.15 10.73
N GLY A 29 -7.38 6.77 11.67
CA GLY A 29 -8.68 7.40 11.37
C GLY A 29 -9.87 6.44 11.42
N ASP A 30 -10.88 6.68 10.58
CA ASP A 30 -12.21 6.07 10.58
C ASP A 30 -12.56 5.40 9.23
N ASN A 31 -13.84 5.08 9.00
CA ASN A 31 -14.30 4.43 7.75
C ASN A 31 -14.26 5.35 6.52
N ASN A 32 -14.03 6.66 6.68
CA ASN A 32 -13.93 7.61 5.58
C ASN A 32 -12.49 8.02 5.28
N THR A 33 -11.58 7.86 6.25
CA THR A 33 -10.20 8.36 6.17
C THR A 33 -9.15 7.26 6.03
N ARG A 34 -9.44 6.02 6.47
CA ARG A 34 -8.55 4.87 6.25
C ARG A 34 -8.49 4.50 4.79
N HIS A 35 -7.32 4.00 4.36
CA HIS A 35 -7.12 3.64 2.97
C HIS A 35 -6.14 2.49 2.76
N VAL A 36 -6.25 1.82 1.62
CA VAL A 36 -5.31 0.78 1.19
C VAL A 36 -5.06 0.91 -0.30
N VAL A 37 -3.80 0.75 -0.69
CA VAL A 37 -3.39 0.65 -2.10
C VAL A 37 -2.60 -0.64 -2.34
N ILE A 38 -2.74 -1.20 -3.53
CA ILE A 38 -2.04 -2.42 -3.95
C ILE A 38 -0.91 -2.02 -4.88
N PHE A 39 0.33 -2.22 -4.42
CA PHE A 39 1.53 -1.92 -5.19
C PHE A 39 1.61 -2.82 -6.43
N GLU A 40 1.89 -2.21 -7.59
CA GLU A 40 2.21 -2.93 -8.83
C GLU A 40 3.72 -2.92 -9.08
N LYS A 41 4.31 -1.72 -9.24
CA LYS A 41 5.72 -1.57 -9.63
C LYS A 41 6.31 -0.22 -9.23
N TRP A 42 7.63 -0.19 -9.10
CA TRP A 42 8.39 1.06 -9.04
C TRP A 42 8.43 1.74 -10.41
N ASN A 43 8.37 3.07 -10.40
CA ASN A 43 8.45 3.86 -11.64
C ASN A 43 9.88 4.21 -12.05
N ASN A 44 10.85 4.02 -11.15
CA ASN A 44 12.27 4.26 -11.37
C ASN A 44 13.12 3.51 -10.34
N ASP A 45 14.41 3.35 -10.63
CA ASP A 45 15.37 2.63 -9.80
C ASP A 45 15.64 3.31 -8.44
N ALA A 46 15.37 4.61 -8.33
CA ALA A 46 15.49 5.35 -7.07
C ALA A 46 14.29 5.12 -6.13
N HIS A 47 13.28 4.35 -6.56
CA HIS A 47 12.07 4.07 -5.79
C HIS A 47 11.35 5.35 -5.28
N SER A 48 11.37 6.43 -6.08
CA SER A 48 10.80 7.72 -5.68
C SER A 48 9.31 7.87 -5.95
N SER A 49 8.73 6.95 -6.73
CA SER A 49 7.28 6.78 -6.90
C SER A 49 6.98 5.38 -7.42
N TYR A 50 5.74 4.95 -7.28
CA TYR A 50 5.29 3.65 -7.75
C TYR A 50 3.90 3.75 -8.38
N THR A 51 3.57 2.79 -9.22
CA THR A 51 2.20 2.61 -9.72
C THR A 51 1.47 1.60 -8.84
N ALA A 52 0.22 1.91 -8.52
CA ALA A 52 -0.63 1.08 -7.68
C ALA A 52 -2.11 1.15 -8.08
N TYR A 53 -2.88 0.18 -7.59
CA TYR A 53 -4.33 0.16 -7.66
C TYR A 53 -4.93 0.67 -6.37
N GLU A 54 -5.97 1.49 -6.46
CA GLU A 54 -6.72 1.98 -5.30
C GLU A 54 -8.19 2.24 -5.64
N GLN A 55 -9.06 2.21 -4.63
CA GLN A 55 -10.45 2.63 -4.79
C GLN A 55 -10.65 4.00 -4.13
N ARG A 56 -11.17 4.97 -4.88
CA ARG A 56 -11.42 6.34 -4.41
C ARG A 56 -12.89 6.68 -4.59
N GLY A 57 -13.50 7.28 -3.57
CA GLY A 57 -14.96 7.46 -3.46
C GLY A 57 -15.65 7.94 -4.74
N ASP A 58 -15.18 9.06 -5.30
CA ASP A 58 -15.78 9.69 -6.49
C ASP A 58 -15.11 9.31 -7.83
N HIS A 59 -14.12 8.42 -7.81
CA HIS A 59 -13.35 8.06 -9.01
C HIS A 59 -13.49 6.58 -9.40
N GLY A 60 -13.83 5.71 -8.44
CA GLY A 60 -13.85 4.26 -8.65
C GLY A 60 -12.47 3.65 -8.47
N THR A 61 -12.14 2.65 -9.28
CA THR A 61 -10.83 1.99 -9.26
C THR A 61 -9.84 2.77 -10.13
N ASP A 62 -8.82 3.33 -9.51
CA ASP A 62 -7.72 4.02 -10.18
C ASP A 62 -6.48 3.11 -10.29
N HIS A 63 -5.71 3.31 -11.36
CA HIS A 63 -4.38 2.74 -11.56
C HIS A 63 -3.42 3.90 -11.85
N ARG A 64 -2.70 4.37 -10.82
CA ARG A 64 -1.98 5.64 -10.90
C ARG A 64 -0.64 5.64 -10.15
N THR A 65 0.17 6.63 -10.49
CA THR A 65 1.41 6.95 -9.78
C THR A 65 1.12 7.53 -8.39
N LEU A 66 1.76 6.97 -7.38
CA LEU A 66 1.64 7.33 -5.96
C LEU A 66 3.00 7.47 -5.28
N THR A 67 2.98 8.14 -4.13
CA THR A 67 4.12 8.33 -3.23
C THR A 67 3.81 8.00 -1.77
N TYR A 68 2.66 7.37 -1.49
CA TYR A 68 2.28 7.04 -0.11
C TYR A 68 3.34 6.14 0.55
N GLY A 69 3.63 6.38 1.83
CA GLY A 69 4.66 5.66 2.57
C GLY A 69 6.11 5.94 2.16
N LEU A 70 6.35 6.80 1.15
CA LEU A 70 7.69 7.26 0.77
C LEU A 70 8.07 8.55 1.52
N PRO A 71 9.37 8.87 1.63
CA PRO A 71 9.81 10.17 2.12
C PRO A 71 9.16 11.32 1.33
N GLY A 72 8.50 12.25 2.02
CA GLY A 72 7.79 13.37 1.41
C GLY A 72 6.38 13.04 0.89
N GLY A 73 5.93 11.79 1.00
CA GLY A 73 4.53 11.40 0.85
C GLY A 73 3.84 11.18 2.19
N ASP A 74 2.66 10.53 2.14
CA ASP A 74 1.82 10.29 3.32
C ASP A 74 2.42 9.19 4.19
N ALA A 75 2.94 9.56 5.36
CA ALA A 75 3.71 8.68 6.23
C ALA A 75 2.86 7.65 6.96
N GLU A 76 1.55 7.85 7.03
CA GLU A 76 0.57 6.99 7.67
C GLU A 76 0.47 5.62 6.97
N PHE A 77 0.73 5.60 5.66
CA PHE A 77 0.76 4.38 4.86
C PHE A 77 1.97 3.52 5.21
N LYS A 78 1.71 2.37 5.82
CA LYS A 78 2.75 1.39 6.15
C LYS A 78 2.68 0.18 5.21
N PRO A 79 3.83 -0.35 4.76
CA PRO A 79 3.87 -1.46 3.82
C PRO A 79 3.66 -2.81 4.52
N TYR A 80 2.88 -3.68 3.88
CA TYR A 80 2.57 -5.04 4.32
C TYR A 80 2.56 -6.02 3.15
N ARG A 81 3.10 -7.23 3.37
CA ARG A 81 3.01 -8.34 2.44
C ARG A 81 2.00 -9.36 2.96
N PRO A 82 0.96 -9.70 2.20
CA PRO A 82 0.06 -10.78 2.56
C PRO A 82 0.78 -12.12 2.68
N VAL A 83 0.40 -12.90 3.69
CA VAL A 83 1.07 -14.17 4.06
C VAL A 83 0.59 -15.32 3.17
N LYS A 84 -0.64 -15.25 2.67
CA LYS A 84 -1.26 -16.24 1.77
C LYS A 84 -1.54 -15.64 0.40
N PHE A 85 -0.49 -15.32 -0.34
CA PHE A 85 -0.57 -15.35 -1.79
C PHE A 85 0.06 -16.68 -2.20
N GLY A 86 -0.75 -17.60 -2.73
CA GLY A 86 -0.28 -18.94 -3.08
C GLY A 86 0.81 -18.88 -4.14
N ASP A 87 1.87 -19.65 -3.93
CA ASP A 87 2.47 -20.42 -5.01
C ASP A 87 1.67 -21.74 -5.13
#